data_AF-A0A956ZBM7-F1
#
_entry.id   AF-A0A956ZBM7-F1
#
_cell.length_a   1.000
_cell.length_b   1.000
_cell.length_c   1.000
_cell.angle_alpha   90.00
_cell.angle_beta   90.00
_cell.angle_gamma   90.00
#
_symmetry.space_group_name_H-M   'P 1'
#
loop_
_entity.id
_entity.type
_entity.pdbx_description
1 polymer ?
#
loop_
_entity_poly.entity_id
_entity_poly.type
_entity_poly.pdbx_seq_one_letter_code
_entity_poly.pdbx_strand_id
1 'polypeptide(L)'
;MRYGRLSATAAGSAGLTARLLVFAALVLLAVLAFGPASDAKNPHEENEADGEEIPFGDAEIRIEVNSTDGDAGLQIFLDGEPWRRVRIEDPRGKLV
;
A
#
# COMPACT_ATOMS: atom_id res chain seq x y z
N MET A 1 60.01 -0.15 23.07
CA MET A 1 58.92 0.19 22.13
C MET A 1 57.93 -0.97 22.12
N ARG A 2 56.70 -0.77 22.64
CA ARG A 2 55.63 -1.78 22.70
C ARG A 2 54.51 -1.33 21.74
N TYR A 3 54.12 -2.18 20.80
CA TYR A 3 52.92 -1.97 19.98
C TYR A 3 51.70 -2.48 20.74
N GLY A 4 50.72 -1.60 20.97
CA GLY A 4 49.44 -1.95 21.57
C GLY A 4 48.52 -2.64 20.55
N ARG A 5 47.98 -3.80 20.90
CA ARG A 5 46.82 -4.40 20.23
C ARG A 5 45.56 -3.62 20.66
N LEU A 6 44.82 -3.09 19.70
CA LEU A 6 43.42 -2.68 19.89
C LEU A 6 42.56 -3.95 19.81
N SER A 7 41.99 -4.36 20.93
CA SER A 7 40.88 -5.33 20.95
C SER A 7 39.59 -4.57 20.64
N ALA A 8 38.95 -4.90 19.52
CA ALA A 8 37.58 -4.46 19.24
C ALA A 8 36.61 -5.26 20.12
N THR A 9 35.97 -4.59 21.07
CA THR A 9 34.92 -5.14 21.92
C THR A 9 33.70 -5.47 21.05
N ALA A 10 33.28 -6.74 21.04
CA ALA A 10 32.04 -7.20 20.41
C ALA A 10 30.83 -6.68 21.21
N ALA A 11 30.30 -5.52 20.83
CA ALA A 11 29.02 -5.00 21.31
C ALA A 11 28.06 -4.92 20.12
N GLY A 12 27.11 -5.85 19.96
CA GLY A 12 26.19 -5.72 18.82
C GLY A 12 25.09 -6.74 18.57
N SER A 13 24.90 -7.83 19.33
CA SER A 13 23.86 -8.82 18.99
C SER A 13 22.58 -8.73 19.85
N ALA A 14 22.68 -8.38 21.14
CA ALA A 14 21.53 -8.44 22.06
C ALA A 14 20.50 -7.31 21.86
N GLY A 15 20.91 -6.15 21.33
CA GLY A 15 20.00 -5.02 21.11
C GLY A 15 19.17 -5.13 19.82
N LEU A 16 19.64 -5.90 18.85
CA LEU A 16 18.98 -6.07 17.55
C LEU A 16 17.83 -7.07 17.65
N THR A 17 18.01 -8.16 18.41
CA THR A 17 16.99 -9.18 18.65
C THR A 17 15.79 -8.64 19.41
N ALA A 18 16.01 -7.81 20.44
CA ALA A 18 14.92 -7.20 21.21
C ALA A 18 14.06 -6.24 20.36
N ARG A 19 14.67 -5.47 19.46
CA ARG A 19 13.96 -4.53 18.57
C ARG A 19 13.13 -5.25 17.50
N LEU A 20 13.65 -6.34 16.96
CA LEU A 20 12.92 -7.18 15.99
C LEU A 20 11.69 -7.83 16.62
N LEU A 21 11.79 -8.30 17.87
CA LEU A 21 10.67 -8.90 18.59
C LEU A 21 9.57 -7.88 18.92
N VAL A 22 9.93 -6.65 19.31
CA VAL A 22 8.96 -5.57 19.55
C VAL A 22 8.25 -5.19 18.25
N PHE A 23 8.99 -5.08 17.14
CA PHE A 23 8.41 -4.75 15.84
C PHE A 23 7.44 -5.84 15.35
N ALA A 24 7.83 -7.12 15.47
CA ALA A 24 6.96 -8.25 15.12
C ALA A 24 5.69 -8.30 15.98
N ALA A 25 5.79 -7.97 17.28
CA ALA A 25 4.63 -7.91 18.17
C ALA A 25 3.66 -6.77 17.79
N LEU A 26 4.17 -5.62 17.36
CA LEU A 26 3.34 -4.50 16.89
C LEU A 26 2.62 -4.81 15.57
N VAL A 27 3.30 -5.48 14.63
CA VAL A 27 2.70 -5.92 13.36
C VAL A 27 1.60 -6.96 13.63
N LEU A 28 1.82 -7.91 14.54
CA LEU A 28 0.82 -8.90 14.91
C LEU A 28 -0.41 -8.25 15.57
N LEU A 29 -0.21 -7.25 16.43
CA LEU A 29 -1.30 -6.51 17.06
C LEU A 29 -2.14 -5.73 16.03
N ALA A 30 -1.49 -5.15 15.01
CA ALA A 30 -2.18 -4.45 13.92
C ALA A 30 -3.01 -5.42 13.07
N VAL A 31 -2.49 -6.60 12.72
CA VAL A 31 -3.24 -7.60 11.95
C VAL A 31 -4.47 -8.11 12.71
N LEU A 32 -4.39 -8.25 14.04
CA LEU A 32 -5.52 -8.68 14.87
C LEU A 32 -6.56 -7.57 15.08
N ALA A 33 -6.13 -6.29 15.12
CA ALA A 33 -7.04 -5.15 15.25
C ALA A 33 -7.77 -4.80 13.94
N PHE A 34 -7.17 -5.14 12.78
CA PHE A 34 -7.68 -4.81 11.45
C PHE A 34 -7.93 -6.03 10.55
N GLY A 35 -8.15 -7.22 11.15
CA GLY A 35 -8.48 -8.44 10.40
C GLY A 35 -9.71 -8.21 9.49
N PRO A 36 -9.81 -8.93 8.35
CA PRO A 36 -10.79 -8.59 7.33
C PRO A 36 -12.22 -8.82 7.86
N ALA A 37 -12.96 -7.72 8.05
CA ALA A 37 -14.41 -7.76 8.15
C ALA A 37 -14.96 -8.27 6.81
N SER A 38 -15.09 -9.58 6.69
CA SER A 38 -15.69 -10.23 5.52
C SER A 38 -17.20 -10.16 5.65
N ASP A 39 -17.75 -8.98 5.36
CA ASP A 39 -19.17 -8.85 5.03
C ASP A 39 -19.34 -7.76 3.97
N ALA A 40 -18.89 -8.08 2.75
CA ALA A 40 -19.10 -7.23 1.58
C ALA A 40 -20.48 -7.52 1.00
N LYS A 41 -21.53 -7.08 1.70
CA LYS A 41 -22.85 -6.90 1.09
C LYS A 41 -22.74 -5.68 0.17
N ASN A 42 -22.62 -5.89 -1.14
CA ASN A 42 -22.51 -4.86 -2.18
C ASN A 42 -23.60 -3.78 -1.99
N PRO A 43 -23.26 -2.56 -1.53
CA PRO A 43 -24.28 -1.55 -1.24
C PRO A 43 -24.56 -0.60 -2.40
N HIS A 44 -24.00 -0.81 -3.59
CA HIS A 44 -24.12 0.14 -4.70
C HIS A 44 -24.91 -0.42 -5.88
N GLU A 45 -26.17 -0.80 -5.66
CA GLU A 45 -27.19 -0.67 -6.72
C GLU A 45 -27.81 0.73 -6.62
N GLU A 46 -26.98 1.75 -6.86
CA GLU A 46 -27.46 3.12 -7.02
C GLU A 46 -27.82 3.33 -8.49
N ASN A 47 -29.11 3.59 -8.76
CA ASN A 47 -29.62 3.91 -10.09
C ASN A 47 -28.66 4.84 -10.82
N GLU A 48 -28.16 4.37 -11.97
CA GLU A 48 -27.30 5.13 -12.86
C GLU A 48 -28.04 6.40 -13.25
N ALA A 49 -27.67 7.52 -12.63
CA ALA A 49 -28.05 8.81 -13.15
C ALA A 49 -27.46 8.91 -14.56
N ASP A 50 -28.34 9.05 -15.53
CA ASP A 50 -28.21 9.24 -16.99
C ASP A 50 -27.42 10.49 -17.39
N GLY A 51 -26.47 10.92 -16.56
CA GLY A 51 -25.53 11.97 -16.90
C GLY A 51 -24.57 11.48 -17.98
N GLU A 52 -24.38 12.30 -19.01
CA GLU A 52 -23.36 12.10 -20.04
C GLU A 52 -22.02 11.76 -19.39
N GLU A 53 -21.41 10.65 -19.83
CA GLU A 53 -20.06 10.28 -19.42
C GLU A 53 -19.07 11.20 -20.11
N ILE A 54 -18.32 11.96 -19.32
CA ILE A 54 -17.30 12.87 -19.83
C ILE A 54 -15.97 12.11 -19.84
N PRO A 55 -15.36 11.85 -21.02
CA PRO A 55 -14.05 11.24 -21.08
C PRO A 55 -13.00 12.19 -20.49
N PHE A 56 -12.07 11.66 -19.69
CA PHE A 56 -10.96 12.45 -19.16
C PHE A 56 -10.09 12.99 -20.29
N GLY A 57 -9.69 14.26 -20.16
CA GLY A 57 -8.75 14.88 -21.09
C GLY A 57 -7.32 14.36 -20.90
N ASP A 58 -6.98 14.00 -19.67
CA ASP A 58 -5.72 13.33 -19.30
C ASP A 58 -5.97 12.33 -18.18
N ALA A 59 -5.34 11.15 -18.29
CA ALA A 59 -5.42 10.09 -17.30
C ALA A 59 -4.14 9.23 -17.34
N GLU A 60 -3.50 9.07 -16.19
CA GLU A 60 -2.28 8.27 -16.04
C GLU A 60 -2.45 7.23 -14.93
N ILE A 61 -2.07 5.99 -15.22
CA ILE A 61 -1.94 4.92 -14.23
C ILE A 61 -0.46 4.58 -14.07
N ARG A 62 0.04 4.66 -12.84
CA ARG A 62 1.41 4.28 -12.48
C ARG A 62 1.38 3.04 -11.59
N ILE A 63 2.10 2.01 -12.00
CA ILE A 63 2.36 0.82 -11.21
C ILE A 63 3.82 0.88 -10.80
N GLU A 64 4.06 0.98 -9.49
CA GLU A 64 5.40 0.98 -8.91
C GLU A 64 5.64 -0.35 -8.21
N VAL A 65 6.79 -0.98 -8.44
CA VAL A 65 7.15 -2.23 -7.77
C VAL A 65 8.46 -2.00 -7.00
N ASN A 66 8.46 -2.23 -5.69
CA ASN A 66 9.66 -2.10 -4.87
C ASN A 66 10.34 -3.48 -4.72
N SER A 67 11.60 -3.56 -5.10
CA SER A 67 12.38 -4.80 -5.01
C SER A 67 12.74 -5.22 -3.59
N THR A 68 12.68 -4.30 -2.62
CA THR A 68 13.08 -4.55 -1.23
C THR A 68 12.03 -5.37 -0.49
N ASP A 69 10.77 -4.96 -0.62
CA ASP A 69 9.63 -5.55 0.10
C ASP A 69 8.73 -6.41 -0.80
N GLY A 70 8.97 -6.38 -2.12
CA GLY A 70 8.26 -7.20 -3.10
C GLY A 70 6.80 -6.80 -3.30
N ASP A 71 6.42 -5.62 -2.83
CA ASP A 71 5.10 -5.04 -2.97
C ASP A 71 4.99 -4.14 -4.21
N ALA A 72 3.74 -3.82 -4.56
CA ALA A 72 3.44 -2.92 -5.65
C ALA A 72 2.48 -1.82 -5.20
N GLY A 73 2.77 -0.59 -5.57
CA GLY A 73 1.90 0.57 -5.44
C GLY A 73 1.13 0.83 -6.73
N LEU A 74 -0.11 1.29 -6.59
CA LEU A 74 -0.96 1.78 -7.68
C LEU A 74 -1.28 3.25 -7.45
N GLN A 75 -1.02 4.09 -8.44
CA GLN A 75 -1.38 5.51 -8.41
C GLN A 75 -2.14 5.88 -9.68
N ILE A 76 -3.24 6.61 -9.52
CA ILE A 76 -4.08 7.09 -10.62
C ILE A 76 -4.07 8.62 -10.57
N PHE A 77 -3.74 9.24 -11.70
CA PHE A 77 -3.85 10.66 -11.93
C PHE A 77 -5.00 10.90 -12.91
N LEU A 78 -5.90 11.80 -12.53
CA LEU A 78 -7.02 12.25 -13.35
C LEU A 78 -6.89 13.76 -13.53
N ASP A 79 -7.52 14.31 -14.56
CA ASP A 79 -7.60 15.75 -14.73
C ASP A 79 -8.27 16.45 -13.53
N GLY A 80 -8.03 17.76 -13.42
CA GLY A 80 -8.52 18.59 -12.32
C GLY A 80 -9.98 19.01 -12.46
N GLU A 81 -10.73 18.42 -13.39
CA GLU A 81 -12.12 18.77 -13.61
C GLU A 81 -13.01 18.23 -12.47
N PRO A 82 -14.13 18.89 -12.16
CA PRO A 82 -15.00 18.46 -11.07
C PRO A 82 -15.77 17.20 -11.45
N TRP A 83 -15.25 16.04 -11.06
CA TRP A 83 -15.94 14.76 -11.17
C TRP A 83 -16.76 14.46 -9.92
N ARG A 84 -17.97 13.93 -10.12
CA ARG A 84 -18.83 13.43 -9.02
C ARG A 84 -18.61 11.95 -8.74
N ARG A 85 -18.22 11.19 -9.76
CA ARG A 85 -17.98 9.75 -9.71
C ARG A 85 -16.91 9.39 -10.74
N VAL A 86 -16.03 8.47 -10.38
CA VAL A 86 -15.04 7.86 -11.28
C VAL A 86 -15.36 6.37 -11.39
N ARG A 87 -15.37 5.85 -12.61
CA ARG A 87 -15.52 4.42 -12.92
C ARG A 87 -14.23 3.92 -13.57
N ILE A 88 -13.80 2.72 -13.19
CA ILE A 88 -12.65 2.05 -13.80
C ILE A 88 -13.19 0.77 -14.44
N GLU A 89 -12.84 0.57 -15.71
CA GLU A 89 -13.21 -0.62 -16.46
C GLU A 89 -11.97 -1.42 -16.85
N ASP A 90 -12.11 -2.74 -16.88
CA ASP A 90 -11.13 -3.63 -17.46
C ASP A 90 -11.10 -3.48 -18.99
N PRO A 91 -10.10 -4.06 -19.69
CA PRO A 91 -10.03 -3.98 -21.15
C PRO A 91 -11.22 -4.60 -21.91
N ARG A 92 -12.13 -5.30 -21.22
CA ARG A 92 -13.36 -5.89 -21.76
C ARG A 92 -14.59 -5.04 -21.45
N GLY A 93 -14.41 -3.86 -20.84
CA GLY A 93 -15.49 -2.95 -20.46
C GLY A 93 -16.22 -3.36 -19.18
N LYS A 94 -15.62 -4.22 -18.34
CA LYS A 94 -16.22 -4.60 -17.07
C LYS A 94 -15.71 -3.69 -15.95
N LEU A 95 -16.62 -3.12 -15.17
CA LEU A 95 -16.26 -2.37 -13.95
C LEU A 95 -15.45 -3.23 -12.97
N VAL A 96 -14.38 -2.65 -12.42
CA VAL A 96 -13.42 -3.28 -11.50
C VAL A 96 -13.42 -2.63 -10.13
#